data_AF-A0A4Q3EEZ8-F1
#
_entry.id   AF-A0A4Q3EEZ8-F1
#
_cell.length_a   1.000
_cell.length_b   1.000
_cell.length_c   1.000
_cell.angle_alpha   90.00
_cell.angle_beta   90.00
_cell.angle_gamma   90.00
#
_symmetry.space_group_name_H-M   'P 1'
#
loop_
_entity.id
_entity.type
_entity.pdbx_description
1 polymer ?
#
loop_
_entity_poly.entity_id
_entity_poly.type
_entity_poly.pdbx_seq_one_letter_code
_entity_poly.pdbx_strand_id
1 'polypeptide(L)'
;MYALLEWNDAFSLLICQKLYQPEQRSIEISTGPDKKNHELIQLDENTLTVKPWPFEDEMFIIRYDSRLLTQLRFADSAEFKACLLAAEVKENKWIIKKA
;
A
#
# COMPACT_ATOMS: atom_id res chain seq x y z
N MET A 1 11.29 17.47 -6.13
CA MET A 1 11.92 16.43 -5.27
C MET A 1 11.03 16.07 -4.10
N TYR A 2 10.53 17.03 -3.31
CA TYR A 2 9.62 16.76 -2.18
C TYR A 2 8.32 16.06 -2.58
N ALA A 3 7.66 16.51 -3.65
CA ALA A 3 6.41 15.92 -4.15
C ALA A 3 6.53 14.43 -4.56
N LEU A 4 7.71 13.97 -4.99
CA LEU A 4 7.91 12.57 -5.32
C LEU A 4 7.94 11.70 -4.05
N LEU A 5 8.64 12.17 -3.00
CA LEU A 5 8.71 11.48 -1.73
C LEU A 5 7.33 11.42 -1.05
N GLU A 6 6.62 12.55 -1.03
CA GLU A 6 5.28 12.66 -0.48
C GLU A 6 4.29 11.74 -1.21
N TRP A 7 4.36 11.70 -2.54
CA TRP A 7 3.54 10.79 -3.34
C TRP A 7 3.87 9.31 -3.05
N ASN A 8 5.15 8.96 -2.96
CA ASN A 8 5.57 7.60 -2.64
C ASN A 8 5.13 7.16 -1.23
N ASP A 9 5.18 8.07 -0.26
CA ASP A 9 4.70 7.83 1.11
C ASP A 9 3.18 7.53 1.09
N ALA A 10 2.39 8.43 0.50
CA ALA A 10 0.95 8.26 0.35
C ALA A 10 0.57 6.96 -0.40
N PHE A 11 1.25 6.67 -1.51
CA PHE A 11 1.03 5.47 -2.30
C PHE A 11 1.31 4.19 -1.51
N SER A 12 2.44 4.14 -0.79
CA SER A 12 2.81 2.98 0.02
C SER A 12 1.84 2.76 1.18
N LEU A 13 1.37 3.83 1.82
CA LEU A 13 0.39 3.77 2.90
C LEU A 13 -0.94 3.20 2.44
N LEU A 14 -1.45 3.63 1.28
CA LEU A 14 -2.68 3.11 0.70
C LEU A 14 -2.61 1.60 0.46
N ILE A 15 -1.49 1.12 -0.08
CA ILE A 15 -1.28 -0.31 -0.35
C ILE A 15 -1.23 -1.11 0.96
N CYS A 16 -0.42 -0.65 1.91
CA CYS A 16 -0.17 -1.36 3.17
C CYS A 16 -1.39 -1.37 4.11
N GLN A 17 -2.16 -0.28 4.17
CA GLN A 17 -3.34 -0.15 5.02
C GLN A 17 -4.59 -0.84 4.46
N LYS A 18 -4.51 -1.39 3.24
CA LYS A 18 -5.63 -2.02 2.55
C LYS A 18 -6.88 -1.15 2.44
N LEU A 19 -6.69 0.16 2.25
CA LEU A 19 -7.80 1.12 2.18
C LEU A 19 -8.62 1.01 0.88
N TYR A 20 -8.26 0.11 -0.04
CA TYR A 20 -8.98 -0.14 -1.29
C TYR A 20 -10.43 -0.56 -1.03
N GLN A 21 -11.35 0.22 -1.58
CA GLN A 21 -12.78 -0.06 -1.49
C GLN A 21 -13.16 -1.13 -2.54
N PRO A 22 -14.00 -2.11 -2.20
CA PRO A 22 -14.61 -2.98 -3.20
C PRO A 22 -15.38 -2.14 -4.24
N GLU A 23 -15.62 -2.71 -5.43
CA GLU A 23 -16.38 -2.09 -6.55
C GLU A 23 -15.59 -1.14 -7.48
N GLN A 24 -14.26 -1.29 -7.60
CA GLN A 24 -13.41 -0.46 -8.50
C GLN A 24 -13.48 1.05 -8.22
N ARG A 25 -13.77 1.45 -6.98
CA ARG A 25 -13.74 2.87 -6.60
C ARG A 25 -12.30 3.37 -6.58
N SER A 26 -12.08 4.55 -7.18
CA SER A 26 -10.81 5.23 -7.08
C SER A 26 -10.61 5.84 -5.69
N ILE A 27 -9.37 5.81 -5.23
CA ILE A 27 -8.91 6.49 -4.03
C ILE A 27 -7.80 7.43 -4.43
N GLU A 28 -7.90 8.69 -4.02
CA GLU A 28 -6.87 9.68 -4.27
C GLU A 28 -5.58 9.30 -3.53
N ILE A 29 -4.46 9.27 -4.27
CA ILE A 29 -3.12 9.09 -3.70
C ILE A 29 -2.62 10.43 -3.21
N SER A 30 -2.34 11.34 -4.15
CA SER A 30 -2.00 12.75 -3.96
C SER A 30 -1.66 13.37 -5.31
N THR A 31 -1.38 14.68 -5.31
CA THR A 31 -0.76 15.36 -6.45
C THR A 31 0.68 14.90 -6.62
N GLY A 32 0.98 14.32 -7.78
CA GLY A 32 2.31 13.84 -8.11
C GLY A 32 3.29 14.97 -8.47
N PRO A 33 4.57 14.63 -8.69
CA PRO A 33 5.59 15.61 -9.10
C PRO A 33 5.30 16.26 -10.46
N ASP A 34 4.44 15.66 -11.28
CA ASP A 34 3.95 16.18 -12.56
C ASP A 34 2.76 17.15 -12.42
N LYS A 35 2.37 17.49 -11.17
CA LYS A 35 1.21 18.32 -10.82
C LYS A 35 -0.14 17.73 -11.19
N LYS A 36 -0.22 16.41 -11.43
CA LYS A 36 -1.49 15.72 -11.67
C LYS A 36 -1.92 14.96 -10.42
N ASN A 37 -3.23 14.91 -10.20
CA ASN A 37 -3.80 14.06 -9.16
C ASN A 37 -3.79 12.61 -9.65
N HIS A 38 -3.23 11.74 -8.83
CA HIS A 38 -3.19 10.32 -9.09
C HIS A 38 -4.22 9.60 -8.24
N GLU A 39 -4.89 8.65 -8.85
CA GLU A 39 -5.88 7.80 -8.23
C GLU A 39 -5.42 6.35 -8.28
N LEU A 40 -5.57 5.64 -7.16
CA LEU A 40 -5.39 4.20 -7.05
C LEU A 40 -6.73 3.50 -7.26
N ILE A 41 -6.79 2.53 -8.14
CA ILE A 41 -8.00 1.75 -8.43
C ILE A 41 -7.65 0.27 -8.32
N GLN A 42 -8.48 -0.49 -7.61
CA GLN A 42 -8.41 -1.95 -7.61
C GLN A 42 -9.15 -2.52 -8.81
N LEU A 43 -8.43 -3.26 -9.66
CA LEU A 43 -9.00 -3.89 -10.86
C LEU A 43 -9.57 -5.27 -10.53
N ASP A 44 -8.86 -6.04 -9.71
CA ASP A 44 -9.24 -7.38 -9.25
C ASP A 44 -8.63 -7.65 -7.86
N GLU A 45 -8.82 -8.87 -7.33
CA GLU A 45 -8.39 -9.25 -5.98
C GLU A 45 -6.88 -9.02 -5.71
N ASN A 46 -6.03 -9.08 -6.74
CA ASN A 46 -4.57 -9.00 -6.60
C ASN A 46 -3.92 -7.95 -7.51
N THR A 47 -4.73 -7.13 -8.19
CA THR A 47 -4.24 -6.16 -9.18
C THR A 47 -4.76 -4.75 -8.90
N LEU A 48 -3.84 -3.79 -8.96
CA LEU A 48 -4.10 -2.36 -8.84
C LEU A 48 -3.64 -1.63 -10.11
N THR A 49 -4.23 -0.46 -10.35
CA THR A 49 -3.78 0.50 -11.38
C THR A 49 -3.73 1.90 -10.78
N VAL A 50 -2.86 2.74 -11.34
CA VAL A 50 -2.81 4.18 -11.05
C VAL A 50 -3.30 4.97 -12.26
N LYS A 51 -4.10 6.02 -12.05
CA LYS A 51 -4.56 6.94 -13.10
C LYS A 51 -4.29 8.40 -12.72
N PRO A 52 -3.60 9.20 -13.55
CA PRO A 52 -2.91 8.80 -14.78
C PRO A 52 -1.74 7.84 -14.48
N TRP A 53 -1.34 7.00 -15.45
CA TRP A 53 -0.25 6.05 -15.23
C TRP A 53 1.10 6.77 -15.14
N PRO A 54 1.82 6.70 -14.00
CA PRO A 54 3.05 7.48 -13.80
C PRO A 54 4.34 6.70 -14.09
N PHE A 55 4.25 5.41 -14.40
CA PHE A 55 5.41 4.53 -14.55
C PHE A 55 5.81 4.33 -16.01
N GLU A 56 7.10 4.12 -16.25
CA GLU A 56 7.62 3.81 -17.58
C GLU A 56 7.21 2.40 -18.02
N ASP A 57 7.38 1.42 -17.13
CA ASP A 57 6.94 0.04 -17.36
C ASP A 57 5.41 -0.07 -17.37
N GLU A 58 4.88 -1.02 -18.14
CA GLU A 58 3.44 -1.30 -18.17
C GLU A 58 2.95 -2.08 -16.96
N MET A 59 3.85 -2.81 -16.28
CA MET A 59 3.51 -3.63 -15.13
C MET A 59 4.73 -3.90 -14.24
N PHE A 60 4.49 -3.94 -12.93
CA PHE A 60 5.46 -4.39 -11.93
C PHE A 60 4.76 -5.05 -10.73
N ILE A 61 5.55 -5.68 -9.86
CA ILE A 61 5.04 -6.39 -8.69
C ILE A 61 5.56 -5.72 -7.42
N ILE A 62 4.65 -5.40 -6.50
CA ILE A 62 4.98 -4.96 -5.15
C ILE A 62 4.86 -6.16 -4.21
N ARG A 63 5.86 -6.35 -3.35
CA ARG A 63 5.86 -7.35 -2.27
C ARG A 63 6.15 -6.66 -0.95
N TYR A 64 5.44 -7.04 0.09
CA TYR A 64 5.71 -6.56 1.45
C TYR A 64 5.25 -7.56 2.49
N ASP A 65 5.97 -7.59 3.60
CA ASP A 65 5.66 -8.45 4.73
C ASP A 65 4.80 -7.72 5.76
N SER A 66 3.94 -8.49 6.42
CA SER A 66 3.06 -8.00 7.49
C SER A 66 3.02 -9.00 8.63
N ARG A 67 2.81 -8.50 9.85
CA ARG A 67 2.55 -9.31 11.04
C ARG A 67 1.26 -8.84 11.67
N LEU A 68 0.37 -9.76 12.02
CA LEU A 68 -0.90 -9.45 12.67
C LEU A 68 -0.79 -9.73 14.16
N LEU A 69 -0.95 -8.69 14.98
CA LEU A 69 -1.11 -8.83 16.43
C LEU A 69 -2.59 -8.78 16.77
N THR A 70 -3.12 -9.87 17.32
CA THR A 70 -4.53 -9.98 17.76
C THR A 70 -4.78 -9.30 19.10
N GLN A 71 -3.73 -9.07 19.89
CA GLN A 71 -3.78 -8.40 21.18
C GLN A 71 -3.78 -6.87 21.02
N LEU A 72 -4.78 -6.21 21.62
CA LEU A 72 -4.97 -4.75 21.52
C LEU A 72 -4.19 -3.95 22.57
N ARG A 73 -3.81 -4.56 23.69
CA ARG A 73 -3.14 -3.89 24.82
C ARG A 73 -1.99 -4.75 25.32
N PHE A 74 -0.86 -4.11 25.60
CA PHE A 74 0.33 -4.73 26.17
C PHE A 74 0.61 -4.06 27.51
N ALA A 75 1.09 -4.84 28.48
CA ALA A 75 1.48 -4.36 29.79
C ALA A 75 2.73 -3.47 29.69
N ASP A 76 3.67 -3.85 28.83
CA ASP A 76 4.90 -3.11 28.59
C ASP A 76 5.49 -3.34 27.19
N SER A 77 6.58 -2.62 26.89
CA SER A 77 7.29 -2.72 25.62
C SER A 77 7.97 -4.07 25.40
N ALA A 78 8.30 -4.81 26.47
CA ALA A 78 8.95 -6.11 26.36
C ALA A 78 7.95 -7.19 25.92
N GLU A 79 6.74 -7.18 26.48
CA GLU A 79 5.62 -8.02 26.05
C GLU A 79 5.28 -7.74 24.58
N PHE A 80 5.11 -6.46 24.21
CA PHE A 80 4.86 -6.08 22.82
C PHE A 80 5.91 -6.65 21.86
N LYS A 81 7.19 -6.49 22.20
CA LYS A 81 8.30 -6.98 21.37
C LYS A 81 8.28 -8.51 21.25
N ALA A 82 8.00 -9.22 22.34
CA ALA A 82 7.91 -10.68 22.32
C ALA A 82 6.76 -11.16 21.42
N CYS A 83 5.57 -10.56 21.55
CA CYS A 83 4.43 -10.85 20.68
C CYS A 83 4.73 -10.53 19.21
N LEU A 84 5.36 -9.37 18.93
CA LEU A 84 5.74 -8.97 17.58
C LEU A 84 6.67 -9.97 16.90
N LEU A 85 7.71 -10.43 17.61
CA LEU A 85 8.68 -11.38 17.07
C LEU A 85 8.09 -12.78 16.88
N ALA A 86 7.17 -13.18 17.76
CA ALA A 86 6.49 -14.47 17.68
C ALA A 86 5.38 -14.52 16.61
N ALA A 87 4.80 -13.37 16.24
CA ALA A 87 3.73 -13.31 15.24
C ALA A 87 4.20 -13.77 13.85
N GLU A 88 3.35 -14.52 13.15
CA GLU A 88 3.64 -15.04 11.82
C GLU A 88 3.91 -13.91 10.81
N VAL A 89 4.94 -14.11 9.98
CA VAL A 89 5.22 -13.23 8.83
C VAL A 89 4.36 -13.66 7.67
N LYS A 90 3.49 -12.76 7.22
CA LYS A 90 2.68 -12.93 6.02
C LYS A 90 3.21 -12.06 4.90
N GLU A 91 3.65 -12.70 3.82
CA GLU A 91 3.97 -12.02 2.56
C GLU A 91 2.68 -11.57 1.87
N ASN A 92 2.65 -10.32 1.42
CA ASN A 92 1.59 -9.76 0.58
C ASN A 92 2.19 -9.43 -0.78
N LYS A 93 1.40 -9.63 -1.84
CA LYS A 93 1.81 -9.41 -3.21
C LYS A 93 0.71 -8.69 -3.98
N TRP A 94 1.09 -7.64 -4.69
CA TRP A 94 0.22 -6.91 -5.62
C TRP A 94 0.85 -6.79 -6.98
N ILE A 95 0.04 -6.94 -8.02
CA ILE A 95 0.41 -6.60 -9.39
C ILE A 95 -0.06 -5.17 -9.64
N ILE A 96 0.85 -4.28 -10.04
CA ILE A 96 0.49 -2.93 -10.47
C ILE A 96 0.64 -2.91 -11.98
N LYS A 97 -0.44 -2.65 -12.72
CA LYS A 97 -0.42 -2.62 -14.19
C LYS A 97 -1.18 -1.43 -14.73
N LYS A 98 -0.79 -0.97 -15.92
CA LYS A 98 -1.50 0.05 -16.68
C LYS A 98 -2.89 -0.48 -17.07
N ALA A 99 -3.92 0.31 -16.78
CA ALA A 99 -5.31 0.01 -17.14
C ALA A 99 -5.56 0.03 -18.66
#